data_AF-A0A5M6CV92-F1
#
_entry.id   AF-A0A5M6CV92-F1
#
_cell.length_a   1.000
_cell.length_b   1.000
_cell.length_c   1.000
_cell.angle_alpha   90.00
_cell.angle_beta   90.00
_cell.angle_gamma   90.00
#
_symmetry.space_group_name_H-M   'P 1'
#
loop_
_entity.id
_entity.type
_entity.pdbx_description
1 polymer ?
#
loop_
_entity_poly.entity_id
_entity_poly.type
_entity_poly.pdbx_seq_one_letter_code
_entity_poly.pdbx_strand_id
1 'polypeptide(L)' 'MRRINYQEAIKKTVAELQELEKGQKQARLRDRVRFVRYLKAGQANTQPEAGAMIGLQRRYSQQYVSQGL' A
#
# COMPACT_ATOMS: atom_id res chain seq x y z
N MET A 1 12.84 8.27 -15.26
CA MET A 1 11.59 7.83 -14.61
C MET A 1 11.26 8.78 -13.47
N ARG A 2 10.07 9.40 -13.46
CA ARG A 2 9.65 10.32 -12.39
C ARG A 2 9.32 9.49 -11.15
N ARG A 3 10.12 9.60 -10.10
CA ARG A 3 9.90 8.91 -8.82
C ARG A 3 8.70 9.58 -8.14
N ILE A 4 7.60 8.86 -7.93
CA ILE A 4 6.43 9.38 -7.22
C ILE A 4 6.79 9.45 -5.74
N ASN A 5 6.62 10.62 -5.12
CA ASN A 5 6.69 10.71 -3.67
C ASN A 5 5.36 10.22 -3.07
N TYR A 6 5.30 8.94 -2.73
CA TYR A 6 4.08 8.33 -2.17
C TYR A 6 3.69 8.93 -0.82
N GLN A 7 4.66 9.44 -0.06
CA GLN A 7 4.39 10.07 1.24
C GLN A 7 3.54 11.33 1.08
N GLU A 8 3.76 12.10 0.01
CA GLU A 8 2.98 13.30 -0.30
C GLU A 8 1.72 12.97 -1.12
N ALA A 9 1.81 12.00 -2.03
CA ALA A 9 0.69 11.63 -2.91
C ALA A 9 -0.47 10.96 -2.15
N ILE A 10 -0.19 10.24 -1.07
CA ILE A 10 -1.22 9.57 -0.26
C ILE A 10 -1.76 10.58 0.77
N LYS A 11 -3.00 11.01 0.56
CA LYS A 11 -3.66 12.02 1.41
C LYS A 11 -3.92 11.53 2.85
N LYS A 12 -4.17 10.24 3.02
CA LYS A 12 -4.42 9.65 4.34
C LYS A 12 -3.15 9.62 5.17
N THR A 13 -3.28 9.89 6.46
CA THR A 13 -2.21 9.76 7.44
C THR A 13 -1.94 8.28 7.75
N VAL A 14 -0.77 8.00 8.34
CA VAL A 14 -0.42 6.64 8.80
C VAL A 14 -1.41 6.15 9.86
N ALA A 15 -1.87 7.03 10.75
CA ALA A 15 -2.83 6.71 11.79
C ALA A 15 -4.19 6.29 11.20
N GLU A 16 -4.73 7.06 10.26
CA GLU A 16 -5.98 6.69 9.56
C GLU A 16 -5.86 5.34 8.85
N LEU A 17 -4.70 5.06 8.23
CA LEU A 17 -4.46 3.77 7.58
C LEU A 17 -4.35 2.63 8.58
N GLN A 18 -3.82 2.85 9.79
CA GLN A 18 -3.81 1.86 10.86
C GLN A 18 -5.22 1.54 11.37
N GLU A 19 -6.08 2.55 11.52
CA GLU A 19 -7.47 2.35 11.93
C GLU A 19 -8.25 1.60 10.85
N LEU A 20 -8.06 1.97 9.58
CA LEU A 20 -8.65 1.27 8.45
C LEU A 20 -8.20 -0.19 8.39
N GLU A 21 -6.93 -0.48 8.65
CA GLU A 21 -6.40 -1.85 8.70
C GLU A 21 -7.11 -2.67 9.78
N LYS A 22 -7.25 -2.12 10.99
CA LYS A 22 -7.93 -2.78 12.11
C LYS A 22 -9.40 -3.06 11.82
N GLY A 23 -10.06 -2.18 11.07
CA GLY A 23 -11.46 -2.33 10.67
C GLY A 23 -11.71 -3.35 9.55
N GLN A 24 -10.68 -3.78 8.81
CA GLN A 24 -10.86 -4.69 7.67
C GLN A 24 -10.96 -6.16 8.10
N LYS A 25 -12.13 -6.77 7.86
CA LYS A 25 -12.36 -8.21 8.08
C LYS A 25 -11.76 -9.09 6.97
N GLN A 26 -11.70 -8.59 5.74
CA GLN A 26 -11.16 -9.33 4.60
C GLN A 26 -9.65 -9.20 4.51
N ALA A 27 -8.94 -10.32 4.39
CA ALA A 27 -7.47 -10.34 4.29
C ALA A 27 -6.95 -9.50 3.12
N ARG A 28 -7.60 -9.63 1.96
CA ARG A 28 -7.29 -8.86 0.75
C ARG A 28 -7.31 -7.34 0.97
N LEU A 29 -8.33 -6.85 1.69
CA LEU A 29 -8.48 -5.43 1.99
C LEU A 29 -7.48 -4.97 3.06
N ARG A 30 -7.20 -5.81 4.08
CA ARG A 30 -6.12 -5.54 5.04
C ARG A 30 -4.78 -5.36 4.33
N ASP A 31 -4.44 -6.27 3.42
CA ASP A 31 -3.16 -6.23 2.70
C ASP A 31 -3.07 -5.00 1.80
N ARG A 32 -4.18 -4.59 1.15
CA ARG A 32 -4.24 -3.33 0.40
C ARG A 32 -3.98 -2.13 1.30
N VAL A 33 -4.57 -2.08 2.49
CA VAL A 33 -4.34 -0.98 3.43
C VAL A 33 -2.89 -0.98 3.94
N ARG A 34 -2.32 -2.15 4.24
CA ARG A 34 -0.91 -2.29 4.62
C ARG A 34 0.04 -1.81 3.53
N PHE A 35 -0.24 -2.17 2.28
CA PHE A 35 0.52 -1.69 1.12
C PHE A 35 0.56 -0.17 1.06
N VAL A 36 -0.61 0.49 1.13
CA VAL A 36 -0.70 1.95 1.11
C VAL A 36 -0.01 2.57 2.33
N ARG A 37 -0.13 1.93 3.50
CA ARG A 37 0.54 2.39 4.72
C ARG A 37 2.06 2.32 4.60
N TYR A 38 2.62 1.27 4.01
CA TYR A 38 4.07 1.14 3.83
C TYR A 38 4.63 2.21 2.90
N LEU A 39 3.90 2.53 1.83
CA LEU A 39 4.24 3.64 0.93
C LEU A 39 4.14 5.00 1.63
N LYS A 40 3.07 5.24 2.40
CA LYS A 40 2.86 6.50 3.14
C LYS A 40 3.89 6.71 4.25
N ALA A 41 4.22 5.65 4.98
CA ALA A 41 5.17 5.67 6.09
C ALA A 41 6.63 5.73 5.61
N GLY A 42 6.90 5.66 4.30
CA GLY A 42 8.25 5.60 3.76
C GLY A 42 8.99 4.29 4.04
N GLN A 43 8.29 3.28 4.56
CA GLN A 43 8.85 1.94 4.75
C GLN A 43 9.08 1.24 3.41
N ALA A 44 8.30 1.61 2.40
CA ALA A 44 8.52 1.22 1.02
C ALA A 44 8.63 2.46 0.13
N ASN A 45 9.70 2.54 -0.67
CA ASN A 45 9.96 3.64 -1.59
C ASN A 45 9.35 3.40 -2.97
N THR A 46 8.94 2.18 -3.26
CA THR A 46 8.39 1.75 -4.54
C THR A 46 7.24 0.77 -4.33
N GLN A 47 6.28 0.74 -5.27
CA GLN A 47 5.19 -0.24 -5.27
C GLN A 47 5.67 -1.71 -5.21
N PRO A 48 6.69 -2.15 -5.98
CA PRO A 48 7.18 -3.53 -5.87
C PRO A 48 7.76 -3.85 -4.48
N GLU A 49 8.46 -2.89 -3.86
CA GLU A 49 8.97 -3.03 -2.49
C GLU A 49 7.82 -3.19 -1.48
N ALA A 50 6.81 -2.32 -1.55
CA ALA A 50 5.62 -2.43 -0.71
C ALA A 50 4.88 -3.76 -0.90
N GLY A 51 4.79 -4.26 -2.14
CA GLY A 51 4.18 -5.54 -2.47
C GLY A 51 4.95 -6.73 -1.90
N ALA A 52 6.28 -6.68 -1.92
CA ALA A 52 7.13 -7.70 -1.32
C ALA A 52 6.95 -7.76 0.21
N MET A 53 6.81 -6.61 0.88
CA MET A 53 6.64 -6.52 2.33
C MET A 53 5.34 -7.16 2.85
N ILE A 54 4.28 -7.18 2.05
CA ILE A 54 3.01 -7.84 2.42
C ILE A 54 2.90 -9.28 1.91
N GLY A 55 3.99 -9.86 1.40
CA GLY A 55 4.00 -11.23 0.90
C GLY A 55 3.12 -11.45 -0.34
N LEU A 56 2.74 -10.38 -1.06
CA LEU A 56 2.12 -10.54 -2.37
C LEU A 56 3.17 -11.16 -3.30
N GLN A 57 2.93 -12.38 -3.78
CA GLN A 57 3.67 -12.89 -4.92
C GLN A 57 3.58 -11.85 -6.05
N ARG A 58 4.71 -11.56 -6.70
CA ARG A 58 4.87 -10.54 -7.77
C ARG A 58 3.74 -10.48 -8.81
N ARG A 59 3.01 -11.59 -8.98
CA ARG A 59 1.84 -11.78 -9.84
C ARG A 59 0.63 -10.90 -9.45
N TYR A 60 0.40 -10.65 -8.16
CA TYR A 60 -0.74 -9.86 -7.66
C TYR A 60 -0.41 -8.37 -7.48
N SER A 61 0.88 -7.99 -7.38
CA SER A 61 1.28 -6.58 -7.25
C SER A 61 0.89 -5.74 -8.46
N GLN A 62 0.90 -6.32 -9.68
CA GLN A 62 0.40 -5.64 -10.89
C GLN A 62 -1.13 -5.45 -10.89
N GLN A 63 -1.89 -6.39 -10.33
CA GLN A 63 -3.36 -6.33 -10.35
C GLN A 63 -3.94 -5.22 -9.46
N TYR A 64 -3.26 -4.87 -8.35
CA TYR A 64 -3.67 -3.75 -7.51
C TYR A 64 -3.43 -2.38 -8.14
N VAL A 65 -2.43 -2.26 -9.01
CA VAL A 65 -2.15 -1.01 -9.75
C VAL A 65 -3.20 -0.77 -10.84
N SER A 66 -3.73 -1.84 -11.45
CA SER A 66 -4.72 -1.75 -12.52
C SER A 66 -6.15 -1.42 -12.05
N GLN A 67 -6.45 -1.57 -10.75
CA GLN A 67 -7.72 -1.12 -10.17
C GLN A 67 -7.51 0.17 -9.38
N GLY A 68 -7.31 1.26 -10.13
CA GLY A 68 -7.56 2.65 -9.74
C GLY A 68 -7.14 3.07 -8.33
N LEU A 69 -6.07 3.87 -8.27
CA LEU A 69 -5.93 4.89 -7.21
C LEU A 69 -7.13 5.84 -7.26
#